data_AF-A0A952PWY3-F1
#
_entry.id   AF-A0A952PWY3-F1
#
_cell.length_a   1.000
_cell.length_b   1.000
_cell.length_c   1.000
_cell.angle_alpha   90.00
_cell.angle_beta   90.00
_cell.angle_gamma   90.00
#
_symmetry.space_group_name_H-M   'P 1'
#
loop_
_entity.id
_entity.type
_entity.pdbx_description
1 polymer ?
#
loop_
_entity_poly.entity_id
_entity_poly.type
_entity_poly.pdbx_seq_one_letter_code
_entity_poly.pdbx_strand_id
1 'polypeptide(L)'
;MRPKIQLLVDPVGWPTPLVPDMVLVVLEARLPAYVSAEIDALEMRDRWFEALPRGETVMFLFLTRPLPPDWEEPLRYWLNSSHRLYLLHTDGADQKDMRALAQMTVTQPVARAPYRIVQQNATGLDKAADWMSSILKKLVDFEPEPPPIKITPTRWRSLPSNRQDEHAYPDQVTLSVAGAGGYAMTAASTRGKSHAHTGVFRDDAVGLAATSYWNLMAVADGAGTAPLARVGSNLAVTAAIRAMQEASPPLPAAEDIAKTIWAGLKASYNALIKFASERSIDVSNLNTTLQVLLHWPQKEGCLIGVAHIGDGLVVAEGKGQIYPLTEPDVDPDDAGRTLFLTSGPLRQWMEERTKIYQFDEPLNIIALMTDGVSSDLEPYDELLPTNLFDALGQRVLCYPLKQREQALLAFISYERRGSFDDRTLAILARE
;
A
#
# COMPACT_ATOMS: atom_id res chain seq x y z
N MET A 1 23.10 23.88 -15.17
CA MET A 1 23.21 22.98 -14.01
C MET A 1 21.87 23.05 -13.31
N ARG A 2 21.28 21.94 -12.85
CA ARG A 2 19.98 22.01 -12.14
C ARG A 2 20.26 22.66 -10.77
N PRO A 3 19.51 23.68 -10.33
CA PRO A 3 19.82 24.38 -9.09
C PRO A 3 19.68 23.43 -7.90
N LYS A 4 20.61 23.52 -6.95
CA LYS A 4 20.50 22.80 -5.68
C LYS A 4 19.33 23.38 -4.89
N ILE A 5 18.52 22.53 -4.27
CA ILE A 5 17.46 22.98 -3.37
C ILE A 5 17.94 22.74 -1.95
N GLN A 6 17.92 23.76 -1.11
CA GLN A 6 18.36 23.66 0.27
C GLN A 6 17.28 24.12 1.22
N LEU A 7 16.94 23.28 2.19
CA LEU A 7 16.06 23.62 3.29
C LEU A 7 16.93 23.93 4.50
N LEU A 8 16.76 25.10 5.08
CA LEU A 8 17.39 25.45 6.35
C LEU A 8 16.28 25.56 7.41
N VAL A 9 16.25 24.58 8.31
CA VAL A 9 15.15 24.35 9.24
C VAL A 9 15.56 24.72 10.65
N ASP A 10 14.89 25.69 11.25
CA ASP A 10 15.03 25.96 12.68
C ASP A 10 14.21 24.93 13.48
N PRO A 11 14.87 24.04 14.25
CA PRO A 11 14.17 23.02 15.03
C PRO A 11 13.50 23.62 16.28
N VAL A 12 13.88 24.84 16.69
CA VAL A 12 13.41 25.52 17.89
C VAL A 12 12.01 26.10 17.64
N GLY A 13 11.16 26.19 18.66
CA GLY A 13 9.86 26.88 18.56
C GLY A 13 8.72 26.07 17.93
N TRP A 14 8.93 24.77 17.66
CA TRP A 14 7.87 23.80 17.41
C TRP A 14 7.50 23.05 18.70
N PRO A 15 6.23 22.64 18.90
CA PRO A 15 5.83 21.82 20.05
C PRO A 15 6.59 20.48 20.13
N THR A 16 6.98 19.94 18.97
CA THR A 16 7.91 18.82 18.81
C THR A 16 9.01 19.30 17.88
N PRO A 17 10.31 19.14 18.21
CA PRO A 17 11.40 19.66 17.39
C PRO A 17 11.29 19.21 15.95
N LEU A 18 11.29 20.16 15.02
CA LEU A 18 11.18 19.87 13.61
C LEU A 18 12.55 19.38 13.09
N VAL A 19 12.65 18.08 12.80
CA VAL A 19 13.87 17.48 12.27
C VAL A 19 13.97 17.75 10.75
N PRO A 20 15.11 18.23 10.22
CA PRO A 20 15.28 18.51 8.80
C PRO A 20 14.89 17.34 7.88
N ASP A 21 15.20 16.11 8.28
CA ASP A 21 14.85 14.89 7.53
C ASP A 21 13.33 14.71 7.39
N MET A 22 12.54 15.11 8.39
CA MET A 22 11.07 15.02 8.29
C MET A 22 10.52 16.01 7.26
N VAL A 23 11.08 17.23 7.22
CA VAL A 23 10.69 18.24 6.22
C VAL A 23 11.08 17.79 4.83
N LEU A 24 12.26 17.17 4.70
CA LEU A 24 12.74 16.60 3.45
C LEU A 24 11.80 15.51 2.93
N VAL A 25 11.38 14.57 3.79
CA VAL A 25 10.44 13.49 3.42
C VAL A 25 9.10 14.05 2.93
N VAL A 26 8.52 15.02 3.65
CA VAL A 26 7.25 15.64 3.27
C VAL A 26 7.39 16.40 1.94
N LEU A 27 8.51 17.09 1.73
CA LEU A 27 8.76 17.82 0.49
C LEU A 27 9.02 16.89 -0.70
N GLU A 28 9.82 15.82 -0.52
CA GLU A 28 10.08 14.81 -1.54
C GLU A 28 8.78 14.12 -2.00
N ALA A 29 7.86 13.85 -1.08
CA ALA A 29 6.55 13.28 -1.39
C ALA A 29 5.69 14.20 -2.29
N ARG A 30 5.89 15.52 -2.24
CA ARG A 30 5.13 16.52 -3.02
C ARG A 30 5.87 17.00 -4.28
N LEU A 31 7.10 16.54 -4.50
CA LEU A 31 7.93 16.89 -5.65
C LEU A 31 8.30 15.68 -6.55
N PRO A 32 7.38 14.75 -6.88
CA PRO A 32 7.72 13.55 -7.66
C PRO A 32 8.17 13.86 -9.10
N ALA A 33 7.89 15.05 -9.64
CA ALA A 33 8.36 15.49 -10.97
C ALA A 33 9.79 16.09 -10.97
N TYR A 34 10.41 16.26 -9.80
CA TYR A 34 11.66 17.03 -9.64
C TYR A 34 12.88 16.16 -9.26
N VAL A 35 12.81 14.84 -9.51
CA VAL A 35 13.73 13.72 -9.14
C VAL A 35 15.22 13.94 -9.47
N SER A 36 15.54 15.03 -10.13
CA SER A 36 16.89 15.37 -10.57
C SER A 36 17.53 16.57 -9.89
N ALA A 37 16.79 17.35 -9.09
CA ALA A 37 17.39 18.35 -8.22
C ALA A 37 18.02 17.67 -6.99
N GLU A 38 19.18 18.14 -6.56
CA GLU A 38 19.80 17.74 -5.29
C GLU A 38 19.08 18.53 -4.19
N ILE A 39 18.30 17.84 -3.35
CA ILE A 39 17.56 18.46 -2.23
C ILE A 39 18.25 18.06 -0.93
N ASP A 40 18.72 19.04 -0.18
CA ASP A 40 19.30 18.83 1.16
C ASP A 40 18.50 19.61 2.20
N ALA A 41 18.33 19.02 3.38
CA ALA A 41 17.79 19.71 4.55
C ALA A 41 18.85 19.79 5.65
N LEU A 42 19.06 21.00 6.19
CA LEU A 42 20.03 21.28 7.23
C LEU A 42 19.34 21.92 8.42
N GLU A 43 19.85 21.59 9.61
CA GLU A 43 19.45 22.24 10.85
C GLU A 43 20.07 23.63 10.96
N MET A 44 19.26 24.62 11.33
CA MET A 44 19.69 26.00 11.52
C MET A 44 20.44 26.18 12.84
N ARG A 45 21.75 26.40 12.74
CA ARG A 45 22.63 26.73 13.88
C ARG A 45 22.69 28.25 14.11
N ASP A 46 23.19 28.67 15.26
CA ASP A 46 23.21 30.09 15.66
C ASP A 46 23.98 31.00 14.68
N ARG A 47 24.96 30.48 13.93
CA ARG A 47 25.65 31.18 12.82
C ARG A 47 25.44 30.51 11.47
N TRP A 48 24.18 30.16 11.16
CA TRP A 48 23.80 29.47 9.92
C TRP A 48 24.28 30.15 8.64
N PHE A 49 24.38 31.49 8.63
CA PHE A 49 24.78 32.28 7.48
C PHE A 49 26.27 32.08 7.07
N GLU A 50 27.10 31.52 7.94
CA GLU A 50 28.47 31.12 7.60
C GLU A 50 28.53 29.86 6.73
N ALA A 51 27.44 29.08 6.72
CA ALA A 51 27.29 27.85 5.95
C ALA A 51 26.49 28.04 4.65
N LEU A 52 26.31 29.29 4.19
CA LEU A 52 25.60 29.57 2.95
C LEU A 52 26.28 28.87 1.75
N PRO A 53 25.49 28.25 0.86
CA PRO A 53 26.02 27.41 -0.21
C PRO A 53 26.70 28.26 -1.29
N ARG A 54 27.76 27.74 -1.90
CA ARG A 54 28.58 28.48 -2.89
C ARG A 54 28.11 28.33 -4.34
N GLY A 55 27.20 27.40 -4.62
CA GLY A 55 26.66 27.12 -5.96
C GLY A 55 25.23 27.62 -6.14
N GLU A 56 24.75 27.65 -7.38
CA GLU A 56 23.39 28.08 -7.73
C GLU A 56 22.35 27.30 -6.89
N THR A 57 21.67 28.00 -5.99
CA THR A 57 20.83 27.39 -4.96
C THR A 57 19.51 28.11 -4.79
N VAL A 58 18.44 27.34 -4.70
CA VAL A 58 17.14 27.78 -4.20
C VAL A 58 17.05 27.36 -2.73
N MET A 59 17.17 28.32 -1.83
CA MET A 59 17.11 28.10 -0.39
C MET A 59 15.71 28.43 0.16
N PHE A 60 15.13 27.51 0.93
CA PHE A 60 13.97 27.76 1.76
C PHE A 60 14.41 27.86 3.23
N LEU A 61 14.16 29.00 3.85
CA LEU A 61 14.53 29.28 5.24
C LEU A 61 13.28 29.24 6.11
N PHE A 62 13.26 28.33 7.09
CA PHE A 62 12.18 28.20 8.07
C PHE A 62 12.57 28.91 9.36
N LEU A 63 11.89 30.02 9.65
CA LEU A 63 12.16 30.86 10.80
C LEU A 63 11.10 30.71 11.88
N THR A 64 11.55 30.39 13.07
CA THR A 64 10.69 30.24 14.25
C THR A 64 11.08 31.14 15.41
N ARG A 65 12.19 31.87 15.28
CA ARG A 65 12.75 32.78 16.27
C ARG A 65 13.42 34.01 15.61
N PRO A 66 13.74 35.07 16.37
CA PRO A 66 14.52 36.21 15.87
C PRO A 66 15.91 35.79 15.39
N LEU A 67 16.43 36.51 14.38
CA LEU A 67 17.75 36.25 13.81
C LEU A 67 18.88 36.96 14.60
N PRO A 68 20.11 36.43 14.59
CA PRO A 68 21.26 37.02 15.28
C PRO A 68 21.72 38.33 14.61
N PRO A 69 22.15 39.35 15.36
CA PRO A 69 22.30 40.73 14.84
C PRO A 69 23.27 40.91 13.65
N ASP A 70 24.15 39.95 13.36
CA ASP A 70 25.12 39.97 12.26
C ASP A 70 24.67 39.20 10.99
N TRP A 71 23.41 38.73 10.94
CA TRP A 71 22.89 37.91 9.84
C TRP A 71 22.79 38.67 8.49
N GLU A 72 22.58 39.99 8.54
CA GLU A 72 22.09 40.77 7.38
C GLU A 72 23.14 40.94 6.27
N GLU A 73 24.38 41.30 6.63
CA GLU A 73 25.45 41.60 5.67
C GLU A 73 25.90 40.35 4.88
N PRO A 74 26.13 39.18 5.51
CA PRO A 74 26.47 37.95 4.80
C PRO A 74 25.39 37.50 3.82
N LEU A 75 24.11 37.58 4.22
CA LEU A 75 23.01 37.17 3.37
C LEU A 75 22.83 38.11 2.17
N ARG A 76 23.01 39.42 2.39
CA ARG A 76 23.00 40.42 1.32
C ARG A 76 24.10 40.18 0.28
N TYR A 77 25.29 39.76 0.72
CA TYR A 77 26.39 39.40 -0.17
C TYR A 77 26.10 38.10 -0.95
N TRP A 78 25.46 37.14 -0.30
CA TRP A 78 25.10 35.86 -0.91
C TRP A 78 23.98 35.99 -1.95
N LEU A 79 22.96 36.81 -1.68
CA LEU A 79 21.84 37.06 -2.60
C LEU A 79 22.30 37.82 -3.85
N ASN A 80 22.55 37.05 -4.91
CA ASN A 80 22.92 37.56 -6.24
C ASN A 80 22.03 36.92 -7.32
N SER A 81 22.38 37.13 -8.60
CA SER A 81 21.59 36.61 -9.72
C SER A 81 21.50 35.07 -9.78
N SER A 82 22.36 34.34 -9.08
CA SER A 82 22.43 32.86 -9.03
C SER A 82 21.84 32.23 -7.76
N HIS A 83 21.42 33.01 -6.77
CA HIS A 83 20.82 32.47 -5.55
C HIS A 83 19.39 32.93 -5.39
N ARG A 84 18.54 32.06 -4.86
CA ARG A 84 17.16 32.38 -4.53
C ARG A 84 16.87 32.05 -3.08
N LEU A 85 16.13 32.92 -2.41
CA LEU A 85 15.69 32.74 -1.03
C LEU A 85 14.18 32.88 -0.91
N TYR A 86 13.57 31.87 -0.30
CA TYR A 86 12.16 31.81 0.04
C TYR A 86 12.00 31.57 1.53
N LEU A 87 11.00 32.22 2.11
CA LEU A 87 10.89 32.34 3.56
C LEU A 87 9.61 31.68 4.01
N LEU A 88 9.74 30.80 5.00
CA LEU A 88 8.64 30.25 5.76
C LEU A 88 8.84 30.67 7.21
N HIS A 89 7.77 31.04 7.91
CA HIS A 89 7.90 31.48 9.29
C HIS A 89 6.72 31.08 10.15
N THR A 90 6.96 30.98 11.45
CA THR A 90 5.91 30.86 12.47
C THR A 90 5.77 32.22 13.19
N ASP A 91 4.92 32.27 14.22
CA ASP A 91 4.67 33.50 14.99
C ASP A 91 5.83 33.89 15.92
N GLY A 92 6.83 33.01 16.11
CA GLY A 92 8.02 33.30 16.89
C GLY A 92 9.09 34.11 16.14
N ALA A 93 8.97 34.26 14.81
CA ALA A 93 9.89 35.07 14.01
C ALA A 93 9.68 36.59 14.26
N ASP A 94 10.77 37.35 14.33
CA ASP A 94 10.70 38.79 14.56
C ASP A 94 10.21 39.56 13.31
N GLN A 95 9.30 40.51 13.51
CA GLN A 95 8.70 41.26 12.39
C GLN A 95 9.70 42.18 11.66
N LYS A 96 10.72 42.70 12.34
CA LYS A 96 11.75 43.54 11.73
C LYS A 96 12.63 42.69 10.82
N ASP A 97 13.02 41.50 11.26
CA ASP A 97 13.78 40.53 10.45
C ASP A 97 12.98 40.11 9.21
N MET A 98 11.69 39.77 9.38
CA MET A 98 10.83 39.40 8.26
C MET A 98 10.66 40.53 7.24
N ARG A 99 10.58 41.79 7.68
CA ARG A 99 10.52 42.95 6.77
C ARG A 99 11.84 43.15 6.02
N ALA A 100 12.98 43.01 6.68
CA ALA A 100 14.29 43.13 6.05
C ALA A 100 14.49 42.03 5.00
N LEU A 101 14.18 40.77 5.35
CA LEU A 101 14.25 39.64 4.42
C LEU A 101 13.29 39.78 3.24
N ALA A 102 12.06 40.24 3.46
CA ALA A 102 11.10 40.50 2.39
C ALA A 102 11.60 41.59 1.42
N GLN A 103 12.23 42.65 1.93
CA GLN A 103 12.83 43.69 1.09
C GLN A 103 14.01 43.17 0.26
N MET A 104 14.85 42.30 0.82
CA MET A 104 15.98 41.68 0.11
C MET A 104 15.55 40.72 -1.01
N THR A 105 14.37 40.10 -0.87
CA THR A 105 13.90 39.03 -1.75
C THR A 105 12.87 39.48 -2.79
N VAL A 106 12.44 40.75 -2.74
CA VAL A 106 11.33 41.29 -3.56
C VAL A 106 11.63 41.31 -5.07
N THR A 107 12.89 41.42 -5.45
CA THR A 107 13.33 41.54 -6.86
C THR A 107 13.62 40.19 -7.51
N GLN A 108 13.40 39.07 -6.81
CA GLN A 108 13.68 37.74 -7.33
C GLN A 108 12.63 37.31 -8.40
N PRO A 109 12.99 36.44 -9.36
CA PRO A 109 12.14 36.06 -10.49
C PRO A 109 10.74 35.53 -10.14
N VAL A 110 10.59 34.86 -8.99
CA VAL A 110 9.28 34.50 -8.43
C VAL A 110 9.14 35.18 -7.08
N ALA A 111 8.71 36.44 -7.08
CA ALA A 111 8.48 37.20 -5.86
C ALA A 111 7.28 36.62 -5.10
N ARG A 112 7.48 36.26 -3.83
CA ARG A 112 6.44 35.78 -2.93
C ARG A 112 6.59 36.45 -1.57
N ALA A 113 5.46 36.77 -0.96
CA ALA A 113 5.46 37.10 0.46
C ALA A 113 5.96 35.90 1.27
N PRO A 114 6.63 36.12 2.41
CA PRO A 114 6.95 35.05 3.34
C PRO A 114 5.71 34.22 3.68
N TYR A 115 5.86 32.90 3.69
CA TYR A 115 4.76 31.99 3.99
C TYR A 115 4.64 31.78 5.49
N ARG A 116 3.47 32.10 6.05
CA ARG A 116 3.19 31.88 7.47
C ARG A 116 2.67 30.45 7.69
N ILE A 117 3.40 29.68 8.48
CA ILE A 117 2.97 28.35 8.96
C ILE A 117 2.04 28.56 10.15
N VAL A 118 0.74 28.44 9.91
CA VAL A 118 -0.31 28.68 10.93
C VAL A 118 -0.42 27.52 11.93
N GLN A 119 -0.21 26.29 11.47
CA GLN A 119 -0.31 25.08 12.28
C GLN A 119 1.06 24.41 12.36
N GLN A 120 1.63 24.28 13.55
CA GLN A 120 2.95 23.66 13.75
C GLN A 120 2.81 22.14 13.97
N ASN A 121 2.18 21.47 12.99
CA ASN A 121 1.94 20.03 12.96
C ASN A 121 2.06 19.52 11.50
N ALA A 122 1.81 18.22 11.28
CA ALA A 122 1.91 17.60 9.96
C ALA A 122 1.08 18.33 8.88
N THR A 123 -0.16 18.71 9.20
CA THR A 123 -1.05 19.43 8.28
C THR A 123 -0.51 20.79 7.86
N GLY A 124 0.15 21.53 8.75
CA GLY A 124 0.79 22.80 8.38
C GLY A 124 2.05 22.62 7.56
N LEU A 125 2.82 21.55 7.80
CA LEU A 125 3.97 21.18 6.98
C LEU A 125 3.54 20.76 5.57
N ASP A 126 2.43 20.03 5.43
CA ASP A 126 1.86 19.67 4.13
C ASP A 126 1.51 20.92 3.31
N LYS A 127 0.81 21.88 3.91
CA LYS A 127 0.46 23.14 3.23
C LYS A 127 1.69 23.99 2.87
N ALA A 128 2.73 23.94 3.71
CA ALA A 128 4.01 24.56 3.41
C ALA A 128 4.71 23.88 2.22
N ALA A 129 4.67 22.55 2.15
CA ALA A 129 5.21 21.78 1.04
C ALA A 129 4.50 22.08 -0.29
N ASP A 130 3.18 22.21 -0.28
CA ASP A 130 2.41 22.63 -1.46
C ASP A 130 2.81 24.03 -1.94
N TRP A 131 3.00 24.96 -0.99
CA TRP A 131 3.45 26.31 -1.32
C TRP A 131 4.86 26.32 -1.93
N MET A 132 5.81 25.58 -1.36
CA MET A 132 7.17 25.43 -1.90
C MET A 132 7.15 24.79 -3.29
N SER A 133 6.33 23.74 -3.49
CA SER A 133 6.12 23.10 -4.79
C SER A 133 5.60 24.10 -5.84
N SER A 134 4.67 24.99 -5.45
CA SER A 134 4.16 26.04 -6.35
C SER A 134 5.22 27.05 -6.80
N ILE A 135 6.25 27.28 -5.97
CA ILE A 135 7.37 28.18 -6.29
C ILE A 135 8.34 27.50 -7.23
N LEU A 136 8.71 26.26 -6.91
CA LEU A 136 9.64 25.47 -7.72
C LEU A 136 9.08 25.23 -9.13
N LYS A 137 7.78 24.98 -9.26
CA LYS A 137 7.03 24.92 -10.53
C LYS A 137 7.22 26.16 -11.43
N LYS A 138 7.40 27.33 -10.84
CA LYS A 138 7.49 28.61 -11.56
C LYS A 138 8.91 29.08 -11.79
N LEU A 139 9.85 28.66 -10.93
CA LEU A 139 11.26 29.04 -11.04
C LEU A 139 12.01 28.22 -12.07
N VAL A 140 11.55 27.01 -12.32
CA VAL A 140 12.23 26.06 -13.19
C VAL A 140 11.26 25.69 -14.30
N ASP A 141 11.51 26.17 -15.52
CA ASP A 141 10.84 25.70 -16.73
C ASP A 141 11.21 24.22 -16.94
N PHE A 142 10.45 23.34 -16.30
CA PHE A 142 10.51 21.90 -16.50
C PHE A 142 9.23 21.49 -17.20
N GLU A 143 9.35 21.08 -18.46
CA GLU A 143 8.44 20.07 -18.97
C GLU A 143 8.58 18.83 -18.06
N PRO A 144 7.48 18.18 -17.66
CA PRO A 144 7.54 16.92 -16.93
C PRO A 144 8.13 15.86 -17.87
N GLU A 145 9.46 15.79 -17.93
CA GLU A 145 10.11 14.61 -18.46
C GLU A 145 9.77 13.45 -17.53
N PRO A 146 9.32 12.30 -18.06
CA PRO A 146 9.23 11.09 -17.26
C PRO A 146 10.59 10.89 -16.59
N PRO A 147 10.61 10.60 -15.28
CA PRO A 147 11.84 10.67 -14.50
C PRO A 147 12.92 9.85 -15.21
N PRO A 148 14.10 10.43 -15.53
CA PRO A 148 15.19 9.65 -16.05
C PRO A 148 15.46 8.57 -15.00
N ILE A 149 15.54 7.32 -15.45
CA ILE A 149 15.84 6.17 -14.61
C ILE A 149 17.23 6.41 -14.00
N LYS A 150 17.28 7.07 -12.85
CA LYS A 150 18.40 6.99 -11.94
C LYS A 150 18.38 5.56 -11.44
N ILE A 151 19.26 4.72 -11.99
CA ILE A 151 19.64 3.47 -11.35
C ILE A 151 20.41 3.86 -10.10
N THR A 152 19.69 4.22 -9.03
CA THR A 152 20.19 4.02 -7.68
C THR A 152 20.51 2.52 -7.61
N PRO A 153 21.72 2.08 -7.19
CA PRO A 153 21.97 0.65 -7.08
C PRO A 153 20.92 0.11 -6.10
N THR A 154 19.92 -0.59 -6.63
CA THR A 154 18.98 -1.33 -5.83
C THR A 154 19.84 -2.34 -5.07
N ARG A 155 20.01 -2.11 -3.76
CA ARG A 155 20.57 -3.15 -2.89
C ARG A 155 19.70 -4.42 -2.92
N TRP A 156 18.46 -4.31 -3.40
CA TRP A 156 17.56 -5.42 -3.73
C TRP A 156 18.21 -6.39 -4.72
N ARG A 157 18.28 -7.64 -4.29
CA ARG A 157 18.76 -8.78 -5.09
C ARG A 157 17.53 -9.58 -5.50
N SER A 158 17.62 -10.31 -6.61
CA SER A 158 16.64 -11.33 -6.94
C SER A 158 17.33 -12.68 -6.88
N LEU A 159 17.47 -13.20 -5.67
CA LEU A 159 18.04 -14.51 -5.43
C LEU A 159 16.98 -15.59 -5.75
N PRO A 160 17.38 -16.68 -6.42
CA PRO A 160 16.48 -17.80 -6.67
C PRO A 160 16.05 -18.43 -5.35
N SER A 161 14.77 -18.80 -5.25
CA SER A 161 14.27 -19.64 -4.16
C SER A 161 14.90 -21.04 -4.22
N ASN A 162 15.08 -21.68 -3.06
CA ASN A 162 15.73 -22.98 -2.97
C ASN A 162 14.83 -24.11 -3.52
N ARG A 163 14.97 -24.45 -4.81
CA ARG A 163 14.16 -25.50 -5.46
C ARG A 163 14.40 -26.92 -4.92
N GLN A 164 15.43 -27.13 -4.09
CA GLN A 164 15.73 -28.42 -3.46
C GLN A 164 15.16 -28.54 -2.03
N ASP A 165 14.54 -27.48 -1.51
CA ASP A 165 13.86 -27.52 -0.21
C ASP A 165 12.71 -28.54 -0.24
N GLU A 166 12.48 -29.25 0.87
CA GLU A 166 11.40 -30.23 0.99
C GLU A 166 10.02 -29.60 0.68
N HIS A 167 9.87 -28.33 1.02
CA HIS A 167 8.67 -27.54 0.82
C HIS A 167 8.91 -26.44 -0.23
N ALA A 168 9.68 -26.75 -1.28
CA ALA A 168 9.84 -25.85 -2.40
C ALA A 168 8.48 -25.40 -2.94
N TYR A 169 8.34 -24.09 -3.17
CA TYR A 169 7.09 -23.46 -3.57
C TYR A 169 7.33 -22.52 -4.75
N PRO A 170 6.41 -22.44 -5.74
CA PRO A 170 6.64 -21.66 -6.95
C PRO A 170 6.60 -20.16 -6.65
N ASP A 171 7.52 -19.41 -7.26
CA ASP A 171 7.57 -17.95 -7.13
C ASP A 171 6.29 -17.26 -7.65
N GLN A 172 5.60 -17.88 -8.61
CA GLN A 172 4.36 -17.37 -9.19
C GLN A 172 3.31 -18.48 -9.35
N VAL A 173 2.04 -18.14 -9.15
CA VAL A 173 0.88 -19.00 -9.42
C VAL A 173 -0.16 -18.17 -10.15
N THR A 174 -0.77 -18.77 -11.17
CA THR A 174 -1.90 -18.20 -11.89
C THR A 174 -2.98 -19.25 -12.08
N LEU A 175 -4.24 -18.86 -11.98
CA LEU A 175 -5.39 -19.74 -12.11
C LEU A 175 -6.51 -19.03 -12.88
N SER A 176 -7.22 -19.74 -13.75
CA SER A 176 -8.50 -19.30 -14.31
C SER A 176 -9.50 -20.45 -14.32
N VAL A 177 -10.74 -20.16 -13.91
CA VAL A 177 -11.83 -21.14 -13.81
C VAL A 177 -13.11 -20.52 -14.35
N ALA A 178 -13.79 -21.22 -15.26
CA ALA A 178 -15.16 -20.85 -15.64
C ALA A 178 -16.10 -21.09 -14.45
N GLY A 179 -16.85 -20.06 -14.06
CA GLY A 179 -17.74 -20.08 -12.91
C GLY A 179 -19.18 -20.42 -13.25
N ALA A 180 -19.98 -20.66 -12.21
CA ALA A 180 -21.43 -20.78 -12.28
C ALA A 180 -22.08 -19.43 -12.63
N GLY A 181 -23.25 -19.49 -13.26
CA GLY A 181 -24.13 -18.33 -13.48
C GLY A 181 -23.60 -17.25 -14.43
N GLY A 182 -22.70 -17.60 -15.36
CA GLY A 182 -22.11 -16.64 -16.29
C GLY A 182 -21.01 -15.78 -15.67
N TYR A 183 -20.32 -16.32 -14.67
CA TYR A 183 -19.13 -15.69 -14.09
C TYR A 183 -17.88 -16.47 -14.47
N ALA A 184 -16.72 -15.85 -14.28
CA ALA A 184 -15.44 -16.52 -14.30
C ALA A 184 -14.54 -16.02 -13.17
N MET A 185 -13.66 -16.89 -12.71
CA MET A 185 -12.66 -16.57 -11.70
C MET A 185 -11.27 -16.55 -12.31
N THR A 186 -10.46 -15.60 -11.89
CA THR A 186 -9.05 -15.49 -12.24
C THR A 186 -8.25 -15.12 -11.01
N ALA A 187 -7.12 -15.75 -10.78
CA ALA A 187 -6.23 -15.42 -9.68
C ALA A 187 -4.78 -15.40 -10.12
N ALA A 188 -4.00 -14.54 -9.48
CA ALA A 188 -2.56 -14.51 -9.61
C ALA A 188 -1.92 -14.24 -8.25
N SER A 189 -0.75 -14.82 -8.05
CA SER A 189 0.08 -14.68 -6.85
C SER A 189 1.54 -14.62 -7.27
N THR A 190 2.30 -13.62 -6.80
CA THR A 190 3.69 -13.40 -7.16
C THR A 190 4.56 -13.09 -5.96
N ARG A 191 5.78 -13.64 -5.96
CA ARG A 191 6.81 -13.40 -4.95
C ARG A 191 7.21 -11.93 -4.89
N GLY A 192 7.28 -11.39 -3.68
CA GLY A 192 7.68 -10.05 -3.35
C GLY A 192 9.18 -9.81 -3.45
N LYS A 193 9.55 -8.52 -3.47
CA LYS A 193 10.95 -8.10 -3.53
C LYS A 193 11.72 -8.47 -2.25
N SER A 194 11.05 -8.42 -1.10
CA SER A 194 11.65 -8.81 0.19
C SER A 194 12.08 -10.27 0.17
N HIS A 195 11.17 -11.16 -0.23
CA HIS A 195 11.46 -12.59 -0.35
C HIS A 195 12.51 -12.92 -1.41
N ALA A 196 12.44 -12.26 -2.57
CA ALA A 196 13.45 -12.41 -3.60
C ALA A 196 14.85 -11.94 -3.13
N HIS A 197 14.94 -10.93 -2.27
CA HIS A 197 16.22 -10.42 -1.77
C HIS A 197 16.97 -11.39 -0.87
N THR A 198 16.24 -12.10 -0.04
CA THR A 198 16.77 -13.12 0.88
C THR A 198 16.80 -14.51 0.26
N GLY A 199 16.22 -14.69 -0.94
CA GLY A 199 16.17 -15.97 -1.63
C GLY A 199 15.17 -16.95 -1.01
N VAL A 200 14.20 -16.44 -0.26
CA VAL A 200 13.11 -17.24 0.30
C VAL A 200 11.94 -17.31 -0.70
N PHE A 201 10.95 -18.13 -0.35
CA PHE A 201 9.80 -18.42 -1.21
C PHE A 201 8.75 -17.33 -1.14
N ARG A 202 7.77 -17.42 -2.04
CA ARG A 202 6.48 -16.79 -1.80
C ARG A 202 5.76 -17.55 -0.68
N ASP A 203 5.23 -16.84 0.29
CA ASP A 203 4.44 -17.36 1.40
C ASP A 203 2.92 -17.19 1.19
N ASP A 204 2.49 -16.44 0.19
CA ASP A 204 1.10 -16.34 -0.26
C ASP A 204 0.56 -17.60 -1.00
N ALA A 205 -0.73 -17.89 -0.80
CA ALA A 205 -1.47 -18.94 -1.50
C ALA A 205 -2.85 -18.48 -2.02
N VAL A 206 -3.31 -19.11 -3.10
CA VAL A 206 -4.62 -18.83 -3.72
C VAL A 206 -5.24 -20.10 -4.31
N GLY A 207 -6.56 -20.19 -4.24
CA GLY A 207 -7.33 -21.32 -4.76
C GLY A 207 -8.68 -20.88 -5.31
N LEU A 208 -9.09 -21.50 -6.43
CA LEU A 208 -10.34 -21.23 -7.13
C LEU A 208 -11.05 -22.55 -7.43
N ALA A 209 -12.37 -22.56 -7.31
CA ALA A 209 -13.19 -23.69 -7.70
C ALA A 209 -14.60 -23.26 -8.09
N ALA A 210 -15.23 -24.04 -8.97
CA ALA A 210 -16.64 -23.89 -9.30
C ALA A 210 -17.35 -25.24 -9.23
N THR A 211 -18.65 -25.17 -8.98
CA THR A 211 -19.60 -26.27 -9.22
C THR A 211 -20.68 -25.77 -10.19
N SER A 212 -21.74 -26.53 -10.42
CA SER A 212 -22.87 -26.08 -11.26
C SER A 212 -23.53 -24.79 -10.77
N TYR A 213 -23.48 -24.51 -9.47
CA TYR A 213 -24.21 -23.38 -8.85
C TYR A 213 -23.35 -22.46 -7.99
N TRP A 214 -22.14 -22.91 -7.63
CA TRP A 214 -21.31 -22.24 -6.64
C TRP A 214 -19.98 -21.81 -7.23
N ASN A 215 -19.56 -20.59 -6.91
CA ASN A 215 -18.21 -20.08 -7.15
C ASN A 215 -17.49 -19.99 -5.81
N LEU A 216 -16.26 -20.49 -5.74
CA LEU A 216 -15.49 -20.64 -4.52
C LEU A 216 -14.10 -20.04 -4.72
N MET A 217 -13.67 -19.20 -3.78
CA MET A 217 -12.35 -18.59 -3.79
C MET A 217 -11.74 -18.63 -2.39
N ALA A 218 -10.44 -18.79 -2.32
CA ALA A 218 -9.69 -18.66 -1.08
C ALA A 218 -8.33 -18.02 -1.36
N VAL A 219 -7.92 -17.12 -0.47
CA VAL A 219 -6.62 -16.43 -0.49
C VAL A 219 -6.06 -16.46 0.93
N ALA A 220 -4.74 -16.63 1.05
CA ALA A 220 -4.05 -16.62 2.33
C ALA A 220 -2.65 -16.02 2.16
N ASP A 221 -2.25 -15.23 3.14
CA ASP A 221 -0.89 -14.72 3.32
C ASP A 221 -0.24 -15.42 4.51
N GLY A 222 0.93 -16.02 4.27
CA GLY A 222 1.72 -16.69 5.28
C GLY A 222 2.62 -15.70 6.00
N ALA A 223 2.58 -15.69 7.33
CA ALA A 223 3.33 -14.73 8.14
C ALA A 223 4.85 -14.81 7.87
N GLY A 224 5.49 -13.71 7.45
CA GLY A 224 6.94 -13.69 7.22
C GLY A 224 7.82 -14.02 8.44
N THR A 225 7.23 -14.08 9.65
CA THR A 225 7.88 -14.53 10.88
C THR A 225 7.84 -16.06 11.08
N ALA A 226 7.00 -16.77 10.33
CA ALA A 226 6.76 -18.20 10.46
C ALA A 226 7.65 -18.99 9.45
N PRO A 227 8.52 -19.91 9.91
CA PRO A 227 9.48 -20.59 9.03
C PRO A 227 8.88 -21.44 7.90
N LEU A 228 7.62 -21.88 8.07
CA LEU A 228 6.87 -22.70 7.12
C LEU A 228 5.57 -22.02 6.68
N ALA A 229 5.56 -20.68 6.64
CA ALA A 229 4.43 -19.85 6.21
C ALA A 229 3.81 -20.31 4.88
N ARG A 230 4.60 -20.47 3.80
CA ARG A 230 4.15 -21.06 2.51
C ARG A 230 3.43 -22.40 2.62
N VAL A 231 3.83 -23.23 3.59
CA VAL A 231 3.19 -24.53 3.82
C VAL A 231 1.85 -24.30 4.50
N GLY A 232 1.81 -23.42 5.50
CA GLY A 232 0.60 -23.01 6.20
C GLY A 232 -0.45 -22.44 5.26
N SER A 233 -0.13 -21.38 4.52
CA SER A 233 -1.06 -20.73 3.59
C SER A 233 -1.58 -21.69 2.52
N ASN A 234 -0.70 -22.50 1.92
CA ASN A 234 -1.07 -23.46 0.90
C ASN A 234 -1.98 -24.58 1.45
N LEU A 235 -1.69 -25.11 2.64
CA LEU A 235 -2.53 -26.11 3.31
C LEU A 235 -3.91 -25.53 3.63
N ALA A 236 -3.97 -24.32 4.19
CA ALA A 236 -5.22 -23.64 4.53
C ALA A 236 -6.10 -23.46 3.29
N VAL A 237 -5.57 -22.83 2.23
CA VAL A 237 -6.30 -22.59 0.99
C VAL A 237 -6.77 -23.89 0.33
N THR A 238 -5.90 -24.89 0.23
CA THR A 238 -6.23 -26.17 -0.41
C THR A 238 -7.32 -26.92 0.37
N ALA A 239 -7.21 -26.95 1.70
CA ALA A 239 -8.19 -27.58 2.56
C ALA A 239 -9.54 -26.84 2.53
N ALA A 240 -9.52 -25.51 2.52
CA ALA A 240 -10.72 -24.67 2.40
C ALA A 240 -11.49 -25.00 1.12
N ILE A 241 -10.84 -24.84 -0.05
CA ILE A 241 -11.48 -25.03 -1.35
C ILE A 241 -12.08 -26.43 -1.47
N ARG A 242 -11.30 -27.46 -1.11
CA ARG A 242 -11.78 -28.84 -1.16
C ARG A 242 -13.00 -29.07 -0.27
N ALA A 243 -12.93 -28.66 0.99
CA ALA A 243 -14.03 -28.87 1.93
C ALA A 243 -15.28 -28.08 1.56
N MET A 244 -15.12 -26.86 1.05
CA MET A 244 -16.24 -26.06 0.57
C MET A 244 -16.87 -26.68 -0.69
N GLN A 245 -16.08 -27.22 -1.62
CA GLN A 245 -16.62 -27.96 -2.76
C GLN A 245 -17.40 -29.20 -2.32
N GLU A 246 -16.87 -29.98 -1.38
CA GLU A 246 -17.54 -31.18 -0.83
C GLU A 246 -18.82 -30.83 -0.04
N ALA A 247 -18.84 -29.70 0.65
CA ALA A 247 -20.00 -29.21 1.41
C ALA A 247 -21.07 -28.52 0.56
N SER A 248 -20.73 -28.10 -0.68
CA SER A 248 -21.63 -27.40 -1.58
C SER A 248 -22.65 -28.37 -2.20
N PRO A 249 -23.95 -28.25 -1.88
CA PRO A 249 -24.94 -29.18 -2.41
C PRO A 249 -25.22 -28.92 -3.90
N PRO A 250 -25.66 -29.94 -4.66
CA PRO A 250 -26.05 -29.77 -6.06
C PRO A 250 -27.23 -28.84 -6.26
N LEU A 251 -28.09 -28.64 -5.25
CA LEU A 251 -29.18 -27.65 -5.29
C LEU A 251 -29.00 -26.69 -4.11
N PRO A 252 -28.76 -25.40 -4.39
CA PRO A 252 -28.52 -24.43 -3.34
C PRO A 252 -29.74 -24.08 -2.48
N ALA A 253 -29.53 -23.93 -1.18
CA ALA A 253 -30.40 -23.20 -0.28
C ALA A 253 -29.58 -22.15 0.51
N ALA A 254 -30.25 -21.09 0.99
CA ALA A 254 -29.58 -20.00 1.72
C ALA A 254 -28.85 -20.49 2.98
N GLU A 255 -29.38 -21.51 3.65
CA GLU A 255 -28.78 -22.14 4.82
C GLU A 255 -27.45 -22.87 4.55
N ASP A 256 -27.14 -23.16 3.28
CA ASP A 256 -25.90 -23.85 2.90
C ASP A 256 -24.70 -22.91 2.88
N ILE A 257 -24.92 -21.60 2.79
CA ILE A 257 -23.85 -20.59 2.73
C ILE A 257 -22.96 -20.69 3.98
N ALA A 258 -23.56 -20.57 5.16
CA ALA A 258 -22.83 -20.65 6.43
C ALA A 258 -22.14 -22.01 6.60
N LYS A 259 -22.88 -23.11 6.34
CA LYS A 259 -22.37 -24.48 6.48
C LYS A 259 -21.12 -24.72 5.62
N THR A 260 -21.14 -24.22 4.39
CA THR A 260 -20.04 -24.38 3.44
C THR A 260 -18.83 -23.55 3.86
N ILE A 261 -19.00 -22.27 4.19
CA ILE A 261 -17.90 -21.41 4.69
C ILE A 261 -17.27 -22.02 5.94
N TRP A 262 -18.08 -22.47 6.89
CA TRP A 262 -17.62 -23.12 8.11
C TRP A 262 -16.89 -24.44 7.87
N ALA A 263 -17.31 -25.22 6.86
CA ALA A 263 -16.58 -26.41 6.43
C ALA A 263 -15.17 -26.04 5.95
N GLY A 264 -15.05 -24.96 5.17
CA GLY A 264 -13.76 -24.42 4.71
C GLY A 264 -12.86 -23.99 5.87
N LEU A 265 -13.36 -23.17 6.79
CA LEU A 265 -12.61 -22.72 7.97
C LEU A 265 -12.15 -23.91 8.83
N LYS A 266 -13.06 -24.84 9.12
CA LYS A 266 -12.78 -26.02 9.94
C LYS A 266 -11.72 -26.93 9.31
N ALA A 267 -11.81 -27.17 8.00
CA ALA A 267 -10.85 -28.00 7.29
C ALA A 267 -9.46 -27.35 7.29
N SER A 268 -9.39 -26.04 7.04
CA SER A 268 -8.15 -25.26 7.06
C SER A 268 -7.47 -25.31 8.42
N TYR A 269 -8.22 -24.98 9.48
CA TYR A 269 -7.72 -25.00 10.86
C TYR A 269 -7.19 -26.38 11.25
N ASN A 270 -7.96 -27.43 10.96
CA ASN A 270 -7.56 -28.80 11.28
C ASN A 270 -6.36 -29.27 10.46
N ALA A 271 -6.22 -28.82 9.21
CA ALA A 271 -5.07 -29.16 8.37
C ALA A 271 -3.76 -28.61 8.97
N LEU A 272 -3.76 -27.38 9.47
CA LEU A 272 -2.59 -26.78 10.12
C LEU A 272 -2.23 -27.50 11.41
N ILE A 273 -3.21 -27.73 12.29
CA ILE A 273 -3.01 -28.44 13.56
C ILE A 273 -2.48 -29.86 13.32
N LYS A 274 -3.06 -30.57 12.34
CA LYS A 274 -2.63 -31.92 11.96
C LYS A 274 -1.19 -31.91 11.45
N PHE A 275 -0.85 -31.02 10.52
CA PHE A 275 0.51 -30.93 9.97
C PHE A 275 1.53 -30.60 11.05
N ALA A 276 1.23 -29.62 11.91
CA ALA A 276 2.09 -29.25 13.03
C ALA A 276 2.34 -30.43 13.98
N SER A 277 1.28 -31.18 14.32
CA SER A 277 1.36 -32.37 15.15
C SER A 277 2.19 -33.49 14.50
N GLU A 278 1.96 -33.80 13.22
CA GLU A 278 2.69 -34.85 12.48
C GLU A 278 4.18 -34.51 12.33
N ARG A 279 4.53 -33.23 12.21
CA ARG A 279 5.91 -32.75 12.13
C ARG A 279 6.55 -32.44 13.49
N SER A 280 5.79 -32.53 14.58
CA SER A 280 6.24 -32.14 15.93
C SER A 280 6.81 -30.72 15.98
N ILE A 281 6.14 -29.77 15.32
CA ILE A 281 6.48 -28.34 15.33
C ILE A 281 5.37 -27.54 16.01
N ASP A 282 5.68 -26.31 16.43
CA ASP A 282 4.65 -25.38 16.87
C ASP A 282 3.76 -24.96 15.69
N VAL A 283 2.46 -24.86 15.90
CA VAL A 283 1.51 -24.46 14.84
C VAL A 283 1.77 -23.03 14.36
N SER A 284 2.36 -22.17 15.20
CA SER A 284 2.77 -20.82 14.82
C SER A 284 3.84 -20.78 13.73
N ASN A 285 4.59 -21.88 13.52
CA ASN A 285 5.49 -22.02 12.38
C ASN A 285 4.74 -22.08 11.03
N LEU A 286 3.42 -22.25 11.05
CA LEU A 286 2.50 -22.28 9.90
C LEU A 286 1.55 -21.08 9.89
N ASN A 287 1.82 -20.04 10.68
CA ASN A 287 0.92 -18.88 10.80
C ASN A 287 0.59 -18.32 9.41
N THR A 288 -0.71 -18.13 9.18
CA THR A 288 -1.26 -17.65 7.92
C THR A 288 -2.60 -16.98 8.18
N THR A 289 -2.89 -15.94 7.41
CA THR A 289 -4.23 -15.38 7.26
C THR A 289 -5.10 -16.35 6.46
N LEU A 290 -6.42 -16.10 6.39
CA LEU A 290 -7.31 -16.83 5.50
C LEU A 290 -8.55 -16.00 5.16
N GLN A 291 -8.77 -15.80 3.86
CA GLN A 291 -10.01 -15.34 3.28
C GLN A 291 -10.65 -16.49 2.51
N VAL A 292 -11.94 -16.74 2.74
CA VAL A 292 -12.74 -17.67 1.94
C VAL A 292 -14.01 -16.98 1.49
N LEU A 293 -14.40 -17.21 0.23
CA LEU A 293 -15.61 -16.68 -0.35
C LEU A 293 -16.38 -17.77 -1.10
N LEU A 294 -17.68 -17.81 -0.88
CA LEU A 294 -18.66 -18.61 -1.59
C LEU A 294 -19.67 -17.65 -2.22
N HIS A 295 -19.87 -17.78 -3.53
CA HIS A 295 -20.83 -16.99 -4.27
C HIS A 295 -21.83 -17.90 -4.98
N TRP A 296 -23.11 -17.61 -4.76
CA TRP A 296 -24.24 -18.23 -5.43
C TRP A 296 -24.97 -17.21 -6.30
N PRO A 297 -24.75 -17.22 -7.63
CA PRO A 297 -25.51 -16.38 -8.54
C PRO A 297 -26.96 -16.86 -8.65
N GLN A 298 -27.88 -15.91 -8.65
CA GLN A 298 -29.29 -16.11 -8.90
C GLN A 298 -29.72 -15.28 -10.12
N LYS A 299 -30.96 -15.45 -10.56
CA LYS A 299 -31.47 -14.77 -11.76
C LYS A 299 -31.47 -13.24 -11.61
N GLU A 300 -31.86 -12.75 -10.45
CA GLU A 300 -32.05 -11.33 -10.17
C GLU A 300 -31.03 -10.79 -9.16
N GLY A 301 -30.13 -11.63 -8.64
CA GLY A 301 -29.28 -11.27 -7.51
C GLY A 301 -28.17 -12.29 -7.25
N CYS A 302 -27.59 -12.24 -6.05
CA CYS A 302 -26.69 -13.29 -5.57
C CYS A 302 -26.67 -13.36 -4.05
N LEU A 303 -26.30 -14.53 -3.53
CA LEU A 303 -25.88 -14.68 -2.13
C LEU A 303 -24.37 -14.86 -2.07
N ILE A 304 -23.76 -14.23 -1.07
CA ILE A 304 -22.33 -14.33 -0.80
C ILE A 304 -22.14 -14.74 0.66
N GLY A 305 -21.38 -15.79 0.89
CA GLY A 305 -20.75 -16.08 2.17
C GLY A 305 -19.29 -15.70 2.10
N VAL A 306 -18.79 -15.02 3.12
CA VAL A 306 -17.38 -14.68 3.25
C VAL A 306 -16.93 -14.90 4.68
N ALA A 307 -15.72 -15.41 4.86
CA ALA A 307 -15.02 -15.32 6.14
C ALA A 307 -13.60 -14.82 5.92
N HIS A 308 -13.14 -13.95 6.82
CA HIS A 308 -11.84 -13.30 6.74
C HIS A 308 -11.18 -13.26 8.11
N ILE A 309 -9.97 -13.80 8.18
CA ILE A 309 -9.04 -13.72 9.31
C ILE A 309 -7.73 -13.16 8.75
N GLY A 310 -7.24 -12.06 9.31
CA GLY A 310 -6.08 -11.32 8.82
C GLY A 310 -6.41 -9.93 8.28
N ASP A 311 -5.47 -9.35 7.55
CA ASP A 311 -5.35 -7.92 7.23
C ASP A 311 -5.44 -7.62 5.72
N GLY A 312 -5.81 -8.61 4.91
CA GLY A 312 -6.08 -8.39 3.49
C GLY A 312 -7.43 -7.68 3.24
N LEU A 313 -7.94 -7.76 2.02
CA LEU A 313 -9.18 -7.06 1.65
C LEU A 313 -10.10 -7.89 0.77
N VAL A 314 -11.40 -7.89 1.11
CA VAL A 314 -12.47 -8.46 0.29
C VAL A 314 -13.46 -7.35 -0.09
N VAL A 315 -13.57 -7.07 -1.37
CA VAL A 315 -14.42 -6.00 -1.92
C VAL A 315 -15.20 -6.50 -3.13
N ALA A 316 -16.40 -5.99 -3.30
CA ALA A 316 -17.21 -6.21 -4.50
C ALA A 316 -17.64 -4.90 -5.15
N GLU A 317 -18.01 -4.94 -6.42
CA GLU A 317 -18.61 -3.83 -7.15
C GLU A 317 -19.88 -4.26 -7.88
N GLY A 318 -20.90 -3.42 -7.77
CA GLY A 318 -22.16 -3.51 -8.51
C GLY A 318 -22.71 -2.11 -8.80
N LYS A 319 -23.10 -1.86 -10.05
CA LYS A 319 -23.69 -0.59 -10.53
C LYS A 319 -22.85 0.67 -10.18
N GLY A 320 -21.53 0.57 -10.18
CA GLY A 320 -20.61 1.65 -9.84
C GLY A 320 -20.49 1.92 -8.34
N GLN A 321 -21.06 1.06 -7.49
CA GLN A 321 -20.88 1.11 -6.04
C GLN A 321 -19.94 0.00 -5.58
N ILE A 322 -19.07 0.33 -4.63
CA ILE A 322 -18.15 -0.62 -4.01
C ILE A 322 -18.64 -1.00 -2.62
N TYR A 323 -18.62 -2.30 -2.36
CA TYR A 323 -19.02 -2.92 -1.12
C TYR A 323 -17.82 -3.62 -0.48
N PRO A 324 -17.22 -3.06 0.59
CA PRO A 324 -16.34 -3.83 1.46
C PRO A 324 -17.16 -4.96 2.09
N LEU A 325 -16.78 -6.20 1.81
CA LEU A 325 -17.51 -7.39 2.32
C LEU A 325 -16.99 -7.83 3.69
N THR A 326 -15.82 -7.34 4.09
CA THR A 326 -15.19 -7.61 5.39
C THR A 326 -14.36 -6.41 5.83
N GLU A 327 -14.12 -6.32 7.13
CA GLU A 327 -13.13 -5.41 7.70
C GLU A 327 -11.85 -6.22 7.99
N PRO A 328 -10.65 -5.71 7.68
CA PRO A 328 -9.40 -6.35 8.08
C PRO A 328 -9.28 -6.39 9.60
N ASP A 329 -8.60 -7.41 10.11
CA ASP A 329 -8.30 -7.53 11.52
C ASP A 329 -7.38 -6.41 11.99
N VAL A 330 -7.73 -5.84 13.14
CA VAL A 330 -6.87 -4.99 13.95
C VAL A 330 -6.91 -5.61 15.34
N ASP A 331 -5.76 -6.04 15.86
CA ASP A 331 -5.69 -6.49 17.26
C ASP A 331 -6.16 -5.31 18.15
N PRO A 332 -7.18 -5.52 19.00
CA PRO A 332 -7.76 -4.44 19.79
C PRO A 332 -6.78 -3.84 20.81
N ASP A 333 -5.72 -4.56 21.16
CA ASP A 333 -4.66 -4.12 22.07
C ASP A 333 -3.42 -3.58 21.31
N ASP A 334 -3.30 -3.86 20.00
CA ASP A 334 -2.23 -3.39 19.13
C ASP A 334 -2.72 -3.23 17.68
N ALA A 335 -3.08 -2.01 17.29
CA ALA A 335 -3.63 -1.71 15.97
C ALA A 335 -2.68 -2.06 14.79
N GLY A 336 -1.47 -2.56 15.03
CA GLY A 336 -0.53 -3.04 14.01
C GLY A 336 -0.36 -4.57 13.92
N ARG A 337 -1.08 -5.37 14.71
CA ARG A 337 -0.86 -6.83 14.75
C ARG A 337 -1.90 -7.63 13.95
N THR A 338 -1.42 -8.38 12.96
CA THR A 338 -2.19 -9.34 12.17
C THR A 338 -2.61 -10.56 13.01
N LEU A 339 -3.88 -10.96 12.90
CA LEU A 339 -4.37 -12.21 13.46
C LEU A 339 -4.27 -13.34 12.43
N PHE A 340 -3.84 -14.52 12.89
CA PHE A 340 -3.73 -15.71 12.03
C PHE A 340 -4.82 -16.72 12.34
N LEU A 341 -5.05 -17.65 11.41
CA LEU A 341 -6.12 -18.66 11.50
C LEU A 341 -6.07 -19.45 12.83
N THR A 342 -4.89 -19.72 13.36
CA THR A 342 -4.68 -20.47 14.61
C THR A 342 -4.38 -19.59 15.82
N SER A 343 -4.45 -18.26 15.68
CA SER A 343 -4.27 -17.30 16.79
C SER A 343 -5.47 -17.25 17.75
N GLY A 344 -6.62 -17.78 17.34
CA GLY A 344 -7.84 -17.81 18.13
C GLY A 344 -8.64 -19.10 17.92
N PRO A 345 -9.65 -19.34 18.76
CA PRO A 345 -10.46 -20.55 18.67
C PRO A 345 -11.32 -20.55 17.40
N LEU A 346 -11.30 -21.67 16.64
CA LEU A 346 -12.06 -21.84 15.40
C LEU A 346 -13.55 -21.43 15.52
N ARG A 347 -14.19 -21.75 16.67
CA ARG A 347 -15.60 -21.40 16.89
C ARG A 347 -15.84 -19.89 16.84
N GLN A 348 -14.91 -19.11 17.40
CA GLN A 348 -14.97 -17.65 17.36
C GLN A 348 -14.89 -17.15 15.91
N TRP A 349 -13.97 -17.70 15.11
CA TRP A 349 -13.87 -17.35 13.68
C TRP A 349 -15.13 -17.68 12.90
N MET A 350 -15.72 -18.85 13.16
CA MET A 350 -16.99 -19.24 12.53
C MET A 350 -18.13 -18.27 12.88
N GLU A 351 -18.24 -17.84 14.14
CA GLU A 351 -19.35 -17.02 14.62
C GLU A 351 -19.16 -15.52 14.32
N GLU A 352 -17.95 -14.98 14.50
CA GLU A 352 -17.69 -13.53 14.42
C GLU A 352 -17.23 -13.09 13.03
N ARG A 353 -16.47 -13.94 12.33
CA ARG A 353 -15.80 -13.59 11.06
C ARG A 353 -16.54 -14.03 9.82
N THR A 354 -17.59 -14.85 9.95
CA THR A 354 -18.43 -15.22 8.81
C THR A 354 -19.52 -14.18 8.61
N LYS A 355 -19.58 -13.59 7.42
CA LYS A 355 -20.64 -12.68 6.98
C LYS A 355 -21.39 -13.27 5.79
N ILE A 356 -22.69 -13.01 5.73
CA ILE A 356 -23.55 -13.43 4.63
C ILE A 356 -24.27 -12.20 4.10
N TYR A 357 -24.17 -12.00 2.80
CA TYR A 357 -24.79 -10.91 2.09
C TYR A 357 -25.77 -11.45 1.06
N GLN A 358 -26.92 -10.81 0.96
CA GLN A 358 -27.83 -10.96 -0.16
C GLN A 358 -27.83 -9.65 -0.93
N PHE A 359 -27.60 -9.74 -2.24
CA PHE A 359 -27.75 -8.63 -3.16
C PHE A 359 -28.96 -8.90 -4.03
N ASP A 360 -29.86 -7.93 -4.12
CA ASP A 360 -31.04 -7.96 -5.00
C ASP A 360 -30.69 -7.59 -6.45
N GLU A 361 -29.40 -7.67 -6.79
CA GLU A 361 -28.84 -7.49 -8.11
C GLU A 361 -27.53 -8.28 -8.26
N PRO A 362 -27.20 -8.77 -9.48
CA PRO A 362 -25.93 -9.44 -9.70
C PRO A 362 -24.77 -8.45 -9.62
N LEU A 363 -23.70 -8.83 -8.93
CA LEU A 363 -22.46 -8.04 -8.87
C LEU A 363 -21.66 -8.18 -10.18
N ASN A 364 -20.90 -7.15 -10.52
CA ASN A 364 -20.04 -7.18 -11.70
C ASN A 364 -18.73 -7.90 -11.41
N ILE A 365 -18.14 -7.61 -10.24
CA ILE A 365 -16.85 -8.17 -9.84
C ILE A 365 -16.73 -8.25 -8.31
N ILE A 366 -16.06 -9.30 -7.83
CA ILE A 366 -15.62 -9.47 -6.45
C ILE A 366 -14.11 -9.72 -6.47
N ALA A 367 -13.36 -9.09 -5.57
CA ALA A 367 -11.92 -9.28 -5.40
C ALA A 367 -11.55 -9.65 -3.96
N LEU A 368 -10.70 -10.66 -3.82
CA LEU A 368 -10.00 -11.04 -2.58
C LEU A 368 -8.51 -10.78 -2.79
N MET A 369 -7.85 -10.16 -1.82
CA MET A 369 -6.43 -9.84 -1.94
C MET A 369 -5.71 -9.86 -0.60
N THR A 370 -4.41 -10.20 -0.64
CA THR A 370 -3.50 -10.08 0.49
C THR A 370 -3.07 -8.64 0.71
N ASP A 371 -2.50 -8.36 1.87
CA ASP A 371 -2.01 -7.03 2.26
C ASP A 371 -0.97 -6.48 1.28
N GLY A 372 -0.14 -7.32 0.66
CA GLY A 372 0.80 -6.90 -0.37
C GLY A 372 0.14 -6.29 -1.62
N VAL A 373 -1.16 -6.49 -1.82
CA VAL A 373 -1.96 -5.71 -2.79
C VAL A 373 -2.79 -4.64 -2.08
N SER A 374 -3.53 -4.96 -1.01
CA SER A 374 -4.46 -4.00 -0.39
C SER A 374 -3.77 -2.83 0.31
N SER A 375 -2.60 -3.03 0.91
CA SER A 375 -1.80 -1.96 1.52
C SER A 375 -1.22 -1.00 0.48
N ASP A 376 -1.10 -1.45 -0.77
CA ASP A 376 -0.73 -0.62 -1.92
C ASP A 376 -1.95 0.09 -2.54
N LEU A 377 -3.17 -0.26 -2.17
CA LEU A 377 -4.33 0.57 -2.51
C LEU A 377 -4.32 1.72 -1.50
N GLU A 378 -4.08 2.96 -1.95
CA GLU A 378 -3.96 4.10 -1.03
C GLU A 378 -5.17 4.12 -0.07
N PRO A 379 -4.92 4.37 1.22
CA PRO A 379 -5.86 4.07 2.27
C PRO A 379 -7.12 4.92 2.09
N TYR A 380 -8.24 4.24 1.79
CA TYR A 380 -9.61 4.71 2.01
C TYR A 380 -9.84 6.23 1.86
N ASP A 381 -9.66 6.76 0.66
CA ASP A 381 -10.48 7.82 0.07
C ASP A 381 -10.03 8.03 -1.39
N GLU A 382 -10.94 7.78 -2.33
CA GLU A 382 -10.84 8.00 -3.80
C GLU A 382 -10.24 6.88 -4.69
N LEU A 383 -9.34 5.99 -4.23
CA LEU A 383 -8.70 5.00 -5.13
C LEU A 383 -9.43 3.67 -5.33
N LEU A 384 -10.16 3.18 -4.33
CA LEU A 384 -11.03 2.01 -4.50
C LEU A 384 -12.20 2.31 -5.45
N PRO A 385 -13.00 3.40 -5.27
CA PRO A 385 -14.22 3.65 -6.03
C PRO A 385 -14.08 3.74 -7.56
N THR A 386 -12.92 4.11 -8.09
CA THR A 386 -12.78 4.40 -9.52
C THR A 386 -11.59 3.77 -10.24
N ASN A 387 -10.56 3.23 -9.56
CA ASN A 387 -9.37 2.78 -10.29
C ASN A 387 -9.11 1.27 -10.25
N LEU A 388 -9.41 0.55 -9.16
CA LEU A 388 -9.12 -0.89 -9.14
C LEU A 388 -9.98 -1.67 -10.15
N PHE A 389 -11.31 -1.59 -10.04
CA PHE A 389 -12.20 -2.37 -10.89
C PHE A 389 -12.21 -1.86 -12.34
N ASP A 390 -12.08 -0.56 -12.57
CA ASP A 390 -11.91 0.00 -13.91
C ASP A 390 -10.60 -0.48 -14.54
N ALA A 391 -9.48 -0.47 -13.81
CA ALA A 391 -8.22 -0.95 -14.33
C ALA A 391 -8.23 -2.48 -14.54
N LEU A 392 -8.88 -3.25 -13.67
CA LEU A 392 -9.12 -4.68 -13.90
C LEU A 392 -9.97 -4.90 -15.15
N GLY A 393 -11.01 -4.09 -15.36
CA GLY A 393 -11.82 -4.09 -16.57
C GLY A 393 -11.00 -3.85 -17.83
N GLN A 394 -10.21 -2.78 -17.84
CA GLN A 394 -9.44 -2.33 -19.00
C GLN A 394 -8.18 -3.15 -19.28
N ARG A 395 -7.58 -3.79 -18.27
CA ARG A 395 -6.27 -4.45 -18.38
C ARG A 395 -6.31 -5.97 -18.18
N VAL A 396 -7.37 -6.51 -17.60
CA VAL A 396 -7.50 -7.95 -17.32
C VAL A 396 -8.76 -8.51 -17.99
N LEU A 397 -9.94 -8.01 -17.66
CA LEU A 397 -11.23 -8.56 -18.12
C LEU A 397 -11.48 -8.34 -19.62
N CYS A 398 -10.83 -7.34 -20.23
CA CYS A 398 -10.86 -7.09 -21.67
C CYS A 398 -10.29 -8.25 -22.51
N TYR A 399 -9.51 -9.15 -21.90
CA TYR A 399 -8.98 -10.35 -22.53
C TYR A 399 -9.94 -11.55 -22.37
N PRO A 400 -9.94 -12.51 -23.31
CA PRO A 400 -10.63 -13.78 -23.14
C PRO A 400 -10.12 -14.53 -21.90
N LEU A 401 -10.97 -15.31 -21.22
CA LEU A 401 -10.66 -16.01 -19.96
C LEU A 401 -9.28 -16.70 -19.96
N LYS A 402 -8.93 -17.41 -21.04
CA LYS A 402 -7.64 -18.12 -21.22
C LYS A 402 -6.38 -17.25 -21.18
N GLN A 403 -6.51 -15.92 -21.22
CA GLN A 403 -5.42 -14.94 -21.17
C GLN A 403 -5.48 -14.06 -19.92
N ARG A 404 -6.58 -14.14 -19.16
CA ARG A 404 -6.79 -13.28 -17.98
C ARG A 404 -5.79 -13.59 -16.88
N GLU A 405 -5.38 -14.85 -16.73
CA GLU A 405 -4.43 -15.25 -15.68
C GLU A 405 -3.05 -14.59 -15.84
N GLN A 406 -2.52 -14.50 -17.08
CA GLN A 406 -1.26 -13.78 -17.35
C GLN A 406 -1.45 -12.26 -17.27
N ALA A 407 -2.60 -11.75 -17.72
CA ALA A 407 -2.91 -10.33 -17.61
C ALA A 407 -3.01 -9.89 -16.14
N LEU A 408 -3.63 -10.70 -15.28
CA LEU A 408 -3.74 -10.44 -13.84
C LEU A 408 -2.37 -10.54 -13.15
N LEU A 409 -1.55 -11.53 -13.52
CA LEU A 409 -0.17 -11.61 -13.01
C LEU A 409 0.63 -10.35 -13.37
N ALA A 410 0.56 -9.90 -14.62
CA ALA A 410 1.20 -8.65 -15.04
C ALA A 410 0.62 -7.43 -14.31
N PHE A 411 -0.68 -7.44 -14.05
CA PHE A 411 -1.36 -6.38 -13.30
C PHE A 411 -0.83 -6.23 -11.88
N ILE A 412 -0.58 -7.32 -11.16
CA ILE A 412 -0.07 -7.29 -9.76
C ILE A 412 1.46 -7.28 -9.65
N SER A 413 2.20 -7.47 -10.75
CA SER A 413 3.68 -7.50 -10.76
C SER A 413 4.32 -6.10 -10.84
N TYR A 414 3.61 -5.05 -10.43
CA TYR A 414 4.11 -3.66 -10.51
C TYR A 414 5.26 -3.38 -9.54
N GLU A 415 5.98 -2.28 -9.77
CA GLU A 415 6.94 -1.77 -8.79
C GLU A 415 6.40 -0.51 -8.12
N ARG A 416 6.34 -0.51 -6.79
CA ARG A 416 5.94 0.65 -5.98
C ARG A 416 6.93 0.85 -4.84
N ARG A 417 7.33 2.09 -4.57
CA ARG A 417 8.25 2.41 -3.45
C ARG A 417 7.54 2.09 -2.14
N GLY A 418 8.19 1.31 -1.27
CA GLY A 418 7.60 0.84 -0.01
C GLY A 418 6.84 -0.49 -0.12
N SER A 419 6.57 -0.97 -1.34
CA SER A 419 5.91 -2.25 -1.59
C SER A 419 6.95 -3.33 -1.88
N PHE A 420 7.08 -4.26 -0.95
CA PHE A 420 8.08 -5.33 -1.03
C PHE A 420 7.50 -6.72 -0.79
N ASP A 421 6.24 -6.81 -0.42
CA ASP A 421 5.60 -8.07 -0.03
C ASP A 421 5.20 -8.92 -1.24
N ASP A 422 4.89 -10.19 -0.95
CA ASP A 422 4.17 -11.05 -1.87
C ASP A 422 2.82 -10.42 -2.23
N ARG A 423 2.37 -10.63 -3.46
CA ARG A 423 1.11 -10.04 -3.93
C ARG A 423 0.20 -11.11 -4.46
N THR A 424 -1.00 -11.16 -3.92
CA THR A 424 -2.03 -12.10 -4.36
C THR A 424 -3.37 -11.41 -4.55
N LEU A 425 -3.99 -11.67 -5.69
CA LEU A 425 -5.30 -11.16 -6.06
C LEU A 425 -6.10 -12.27 -6.75
N ALA A 426 -7.29 -12.54 -6.23
CA ALA A 426 -8.30 -13.39 -6.85
C ALA A 426 -9.53 -12.54 -7.19
N ILE A 427 -10.04 -12.67 -8.41
CA ILE A 427 -11.23 -11.97 -8.88
C ILE A 427 -12.29 -12.96 -9.38
N LEU A 428 -13.55 -12.70 -9.07
CA LEU A 428 -14.73 -13.31 -9.67
C LEU A 428 -15.44 -12.21 -10.45
N ALA A 429 -15.51 -12.32 -11.78
CA ALA A 429 -16.13 -11.31 -12.64
C ALA A 429 -17.24 -11.93 -13.49
N ARG A 430 -18.27 -11.14 -13.75
CA ARG A 430 -19.36 -11.51 -14.67
C ARG A 430 -18.85 -11.45 -16.11
N GLU A 431 -19.23 -12.44 -16.93
CA GLU A 431 -18.90 -12.54 -18.37
C GLU A 431 -19.92 -11.84 -19.28
#